data_AF-A0A3L8R4J0-F1
#
_entry.id   AF-A0A3L8R4J0-F1
#
_cell.length_a   1.000
_cell.length_b   1.000
_cell.length_c   1.000
_cell.angle_alpha   90.00
_cell.angle_beta   90.00
_cell.angle_gamma   90.00
#
_symmetry.space_group_name_H-M   'P 1'
#
loop_
_entity.id
_entity.type
_entity.pdbx_description
1 polymer ?
#
loop_
_entity_poly.entity_id
_entity_poly.type
_entity_poly.pdbx_seq_one_letter_code
_entity_poly.pdbx_strand_id
1 'polypeptide(L)' 'MLPRRWLVERTFAWLMRSCRVARDYEGRTDSAEAMIWRSMSMVMSRRLARQRR' A
#
# COMPACT_ATOMS: atom_id res chain seq x y z
N MET A 1 -10.20 -9.68 21.64
CA MET A 1 -9.01 -9.91 20.78
C MET A 1 -9.49 -9.95 19.33
N LEU A 2 -9.07 -9.01 18.45
CA LEU A 2 -9.60 -8.92 17.08
C LEU A 2 -8.67 -9.65 16.08
N PRO A 3 -8.96 -10.91 15.68
CA PRO A 3 -8.13 -11.69 14.76
C PRO A 3 -8.01 -11.10 13.34
N ARG A 4 -8.77 -10.05 13.03
CA ARG A 4 -8.83 -9.43 11.70
C ARG A 4 -8.07 -8.10 11.58
N ARG A 5 -7.59 -7.53 12.69
CA ARG A 5 -6.82 -6.26 12.68
C ARG A 5 -5.54 -6.37 11.86
N TRP A 6 -4.93 -7.54 11.85
CA TRP A 6 -3.67 -7.78 11.16
C TRP A 6 -3.76 -7.51 9.64
N LEU A 7 -4.91 -7.78 9.01
CA LEU A 7 -5.12 -7.55 7.57
C LEU A 7 -5.11 -6.04 7.26
N VAL A 8 -5.79 -5.28 8.12
CA VAL A 8 -5.89 -3.82 8.01
C VAL A 8 -4.52 -3.21 8.26
N GLU A 9 -3.85 -3.59 9.34
CA GLU A 9 -2.51 -3.09 9.69
C GLU A 9 -1.46 -3.45 8.63
N ARG A 10 -1.53 -4.64 8.04
CA ARG A 10 -0.67 -5.05 6.92
C ARG A 10 -0.91 -4.19 5.67
N THR A 11 -2.16 -3.88 5.37
CA THR A 11 -2.52 -3.02 4.23
C THR A 11 -1.99 -1.60 4.45
N PHE A 12 -2.18 -1.06 5.67
CA PHE A 12 -1.59 0.21 6.07
C PHE A 12 -0.06 0.18 6.02
N ALA A 13 0.59 -0.92 6.42
CA ALA A 13 2.05 -1.04 6.32
C ALA A 13 2.57 -0.97 4.87
N TRP A 14 1.84 -1.54 3.89
CA TRP A 14 2.19 -1.41 2.47
C TRP A 14 1.98 0.00 1.93
N LEU A 15 0.86 0.64 2.31
CA LEU A 15 0.57 2.03 1.96
C LEU A 15 1.65 2.96 2.55
N MET A 16 1.94 2.86 3.84
CA MET A 16 2.95 3.65 4.55
C MET A 16 4.36 3.46 3.98
N ARG A 17 4.73 2.24 3.57
CA ARG A 17 6.03 1.98 2.93
C ARG A 17 6.16 2.59 1.54
N SER A 18 5.05 2.73 0.82
CA SER A 18 4.99 3.39 -0.49
C SER A 18 4.87 4.91 -0.36
N CYS A 19 4.40 5.37 0.80
CA CYS A 19 4.18 6.74 1.25
C CYS A 19 5.46 7.34 1.85
N ARG A 20 6.51 7.54 1.05
CA ARG A 20 7.69 8.28 1.54
C ARG A 20 7.48 9.81 1.61
N VAL A 21 6.28 10.29 1.27
CA VAL A 21 5.87 11.68 1.51
C VAL A 21 4.41 11.68 2.00
N ALA A 22 4.22 11.44 3.30
CA ALA A 22 2.93 11.56 4.00
C ALA A 22 2.34 12.99 3.96
N ARG A 23 3.01 13.93 3.30
CA ARG A 23 2.76 15.38 3.33
C ARG A 23 2.05 15.91 2.08
N ASP A 24 1.99 15.15 0.98
CA ASP A 24 1.35 15.56 -0.27
C ASP A 24 -0.12 15.10 -0.41
N TYR A 25 -0.67 14.45 0.63
CA TYR A 25 -2.06 13.97 0.62
C TYR A 25 -3.10 15.08 0.83
N GLU A 26 -2.69 16.22 1.36
CA GLU A 26 -3.62 17.28 1.75
C GLU A 26 -4.09 18.13 0.55
N GLY A 27 -3.42 18.05 -0.61
CA GLY A 27 -3.71 18.92 -1.75
C GLY A 27 -4.64 18.33 -2.82
N ARG A 28 -4.56 17.02 -3.11
CA ARG A 28 -5.29 16.39 -4.22
C ARG A 28 -5.63 14.93 -3.94
N THR A 29 -6.91 14.60 -4.02
CA THR A 29 -7.44 13.23 -3.94
C THR A 29 -6.92 12.32 -5.06
N ASP A 30 -6.63 12.88 -6.23
CA ASP A 30 -6.02 12.19 -7.38
C ASP A 30 -4.66 11.56 -7.04
N SER A 31 -3.79 12.32 -6.37
CA SER A 31 -2.48 11.81 -5.92
C SER A 31 -2.63 10.67 -4.92
N ALA A 32 -3.63 10.74 -4.04
CA ALA A 32 -3.92 9.70 -3.07
C ALA A 32 -4.41 8.41 -3.74
N GLU A 33 -5.31 8.54 -4.73
CA GLU A 33 -5.82 7.42 -5.52
C GLU A 33 -4.70 6.73 -6.32
N ALA A 34 -3.91 7.50 -7.07
CA ALA A 34 -2.77 6.99 -7.83
C ALA A 34 -1.77 6.24 -6.92
N MET A 35 -1.60 6.69 -5.68
CA MET A 35 -0.71 6.03 -4.74
C MET A 35 -1.25 4.70 -4.20
N ILE A 36 -2.56 4.59 -3.98
CA ILE A 36 -3.20 3.32 -3.61
C ILE A 36 -2.98 2.29 -4.71
N TRP A 37 -3.25 2.67 -5.96
CA TRP A 37 -3.01 1.82 -7.13
C TRP A 37 -1.55 1.40 -7.25
N ARG A 38 -0.62 2.34 -7.09
CA ARG A 38 0.82 2.07 -7.15
C ARG A 38 1.29 1.11 -6.04
N SER A 39 0.82 1.30 -4.81
CA SER A 39 1.13 0.43 -3.67
C SER A 39 0.66 -1.00 -3.93
N MET A 40 -0.57 -1.16 -4.42
CA MET A 40 -1.14 -2.48 -4.71
C MET A 40 -0.41 -3.18 -5.88
N SER A 41 -0.06 -2.44 -6.94
CA SER A 41 0.75 -2.95 -8.05
C SER A 41 2.13 -3.43 -7.59
N MET A 42 2.80 -2.73 -6.67
CA MET A 42 4.07 -3.20 -6.10
C MET A 42 3.92 -4.48 -5.28
N VAL A 43 2.84 -4.60 -4.50
CA VAL A 43 2.55 -5.84 -3.74
C VAL A 43 2.32 -7.01 -4.71
N MET A 44 1.49 -6.83 -5.73
CA MET A 44 1.23 -7.87 -6.73
C MET A 44 2.48 -8.26 -7.51
N SER A 45 3.30 -7.27 -7.92
CA SER A 45 4.58 -7.51 -8.59
C SER A 45 5.53 -8.34 -7.72
N ARG A 46 5.63 -8.04 -6.42
CA ARG A 46 6.45 -8.82 -5.47
C ARG A 46 5.91 -10.23 -5.27
N ARG A 47 4.59 -10.42 -5.27
CA ARG A 47 3.97 -11.75 -5.18
C ARG A 47 4.29 -12.58 -6.43
N LEU A 48 4.15 -12.00 -7.62
CA LEU A 48 4.51 -12.65 -8.88
C LEU A 48 5.99 -13.02 -8.93
N ALA A 49 6.89 -12.09 -8.55
CA ALA A 49 8.33 -12.36 -8.48
C ALA A 49 8.68 -13.46 -7.46
N ARG A 50 7.92 -13.56 -6.36
CA ARG A 50 8.11 -14.62 -5.36
C ARG A 50 7.54 -15.97 -5.80
N GLN A 51 6.47 -15.99 -6.60
CA GLN A 51 5.91 -17.23 -7.15
C GLN A 51 6.74 -17.81 -8.29
N ARG A 52 7.50 -16.95 -9.01
CA ARG A 52 8.40 -17.37 -10.09
C ARG A 52 9.76 -17.92 -9.60
N ARG A 53 9.97 -17.98 -8.29
CA ARG A 53 11.22 -18.43 -7.66
C ARG A 53 10.98 -19.73 -6.92
#